data_AF-A0A9X4AEE1-F1
#
_entry.id   AF-A0A9X4AEE1-F1
#
_cell.length_a   1.000
_cell.length_b   1.000
_cell.length_c   1.000
_cell.angle_alpha   90.00
_cell.angle_beta   90.00
_cell.angle_gamma   90.00
#
_symmetry.space_group_name_H-M   'P 1'
#
loop_
_entity.id
_entity.type
_entity.pdbx_description
1 polymer ?
#
loop_
_entity_poly.entity_id
_entity_poly.type
_entity_poly.pdbx_seq_one_letter_code
_entity_poly.pdbx_strand_id
1 'polypeptide(L)'
;MTKKYILLSRNDVELIKESTNEIMNLLTNTETLMLLINISLALQQKVKHGSMFQAQLITSDIKIEVENKGFTLEYVPEQQRLISVFIFMLRLMSKWEKRPDTFAFRKPDGTHDLDKFSEFISEFEV
;
A
#
# COMPACT_ATOMS: atom_id res chain seq x y z
N MET A 1 -3.51 11.75 -21.96
CA MET A 1 -2.75 12.31 -20.82
C MET A 1 -1.60 11.38 -20.50
N THR A 2 -0.37 11.88 -20.47
CA THR A 2 0.81 11.11 -20.03
C THR A 2 0.73 10.91 -18.52
N LYS A 3 0.81 9.66 -18.05
CA LYS A 3 0.81 9.36 -16.61
C LYS A 3 2.09 9.91 -15.98
N LYS A 4 1.94 10.64 -14.87
CA LYS A 4 3.06 11.09 -14.03
C LYS A 4 3.24 10.13 -12.87
N TYR A 5 4.46 10.02 -12.37
CA TYR A 5 4.83 9.08 -11.32
C TYR A 5 5.75 9.73 -10.29
N ILE A 6 5.73 9.17 -9.09
CA ILE A 6 6.73 9.44 -8.05
C ILE A 6 7.52 8.16 -7.80
N LEU A 7 8.80 8.34 -7.50
CA LEU A 7 9.66 7.26 -7.04
C LEU A 7 9.66 7.28 -5.52
N LEU A 8 9.28 6.16 -4.91
CA LEU A 8 9.37 5.92 -3.48
C LEU A 8 10.72 5.27 -3.18
N SER A 9 11.44 5.84 -2.22
CA SER A 9 12.82 5.52 -1.91
C SER A 9 13.07 5.54 -0.40
N ARG A 10 14.33 5.37 0.02
CA ARG A 10 14.76 5.46 1.43
C ARG A 10 14.24 6.69 2.16
N ASN A 11 14.10 7.82 1.47
CA ASN A 11 13.66 9.09 2.06
C ASN A 11 12.15 9.14 2.34
N ASP A 12 11.38 8.17 1.84
CA ASP A 12 9.92 8.15 1.91
C ASP A 12 9.38 7.23 3.03
N VAL A 13 10.24 6.73 3.92
CA VAL A 13 9.84 5.83 5.03
C VAL A 13 8.77 6.47 5.93
N GLU A 14 8.95 7.73 6.34
CA GLU A 14 7.98 8.41 7.19
C GLU A 14 6.66 8.67 6.43
N LEU A 15 6.73 8.98 5.14
CA LEU A 15 5.56 9.15 4.29
C LEU A 15 4.72 7.86 4.18
N ILE A 16 5.39 6.70 4.11
CA ILE A 16 4.72 5.38 4.12
C ILE A 16 4.01 5.16 5.46
N LYS A 17 4.64 5.51 6.59
CA LYS A 17 4.00 5.41 7.91
C LYS A 17 2.78 6.32 8.04
N GLU A 18 2.91 7.59 7.65
CA GLU A 18 1.79 8.55 7.68
C GLU A 18 0.62 8.04 6.84
N SER A 19 0.89 7.60 5.62
CA SER A 19 -0.12 7.02 4.73
C SER A 19 -0.79 5.78 5.35
N THR A 20 -0.04 4.99 6.13
CA THR A 20 -0.57 3.78 6.78
C THR A 20 -1.58 4.16 7.85
N ASN A 21 -1.26 5.15 8.68
CA ASN A 21 -2.15 5.64 9.72
C ASN A 21 -3.45 6.20 9.13
N GLU A 22 -3.37 6.93 8.02
CA GLU A 22 -4.57 7.42 7.35
C GLU A 22 -5.47 6.29 6.85
N ILE A 23 -4.92 5.23 6.24
CA ILE A 23 -5.73 4.09 5.78
C ILE A 23 -6.33 3.36 6.98
N MET A 24 -5.56 3.17 8.06
CA MET A 24 -6.07 2.51 9.27
C MET A 24 -7.31 3.22 9.84
N ASN A 25 -7.35 4.55 9.78
CA ASN A 25 -8.52 5.32 10.23
C ASN A 25 -9.76 5.10 9.36
N LEU A 26 -9.61 4.63 8.11
CA LEU A 26 -10.73 4.30 7.23
C LEU A 26 -11.21 2.84 7.36
N LEU A 27 -10.35 1.95 7.86
CA LEU A 27 -10.62 0.51 7.92
C LEU A 27 -11.23 0.09 9.26
N THR A 28 -12.12 -0.89 9.22
CA THR A 28 -12.77 -1.42 10.43
C THR A 28 -12.57 -2.92 10.63
N ASN A 29 -12.18 -3.66 9.58
CA ASN A 29 -11.94 -5.10 9.65
C ASN A 29 -10.51 -5.42 10.15
N THR A 30 -10.40 -6.30 11.16
CA THR A 30 -9.12 -6.69 11.75
C THR A 30 -8.20 -7.44 10.79
N GLU A 31 -8.73 -8.28 9.89
CA GLU A 31 -7.92 -8.99 8.87
C GLU A 31 -7.35 -8.03 7.83
N THR A 32 -8.16 -7.08 7.35
CA THR A 32 -7.71 -6.03 6.42
C THR A 32 -6.67 -5.10 7.08
N LEU A 33 -6.84 -4.79 8.36
CA LEU A 33 -5.83 -4.04 9.14
C LEU A 33 -4.50 -4.80 9.25
N MET A 34 -4.52 -6.12 9.51
CA MET A 34 -3.29 -6.93 9.56
C MET A 34 -2.59 -6.97 8.19
N LEU A 35 -3.34 -7.13 7.10
CA LEU A 35 -2.79 -7.09 5.75
C LEU A 35 -2.12 -5.73 5.46
N LEU A 36 -2.80 -4.63 5.80
CA LEU A 36 -2.24 -3.28 5.65
C LEU A 36 -0.93 -3.10 6.44
N ILE A 37 -0.89 -3.56 7.69
CA ILE A 37 0.33 -3.48 8.51
C ILE A 37 1.48 -4.24 7.86
N ASN A 38 1.22 -5.45 7.34
CA ASN A 38 2.23 -6.24 6.63
C ASN A 38 2.73 -5.51 5.36
N ILE A 39 1.83 -4.93 4.56
CA ILE A 39 2.17 -4.08 3.40
C ILE A 39 3.11 -2.94 3.81
N SER A 40 2.72 -2.20 4.84
CA SER A 40 3.48 -1.04 5.31
C SER A 40 4.87 -1.44 5.79
N LEU A 41 4.98 -2.49 6.61
CA LEU A 41 6.25 -2.95 7.16
C LEU A 41 7.20 -3.45 6.07
N ALA A 42 6.70 -4.26 5.13
CA ALA A 42 7.52 -4.78 4.05
C ALA A 42 8.00 -3.66 3.11
N LEU A 43 7.12 -2.73 2.73
CA LEU A 43 7.51 -1.55 1.94
C LEU A 43 8.58 -0.75 2.66
N GLN A 44 8.37 -0.41 3.94
CA GLN A 44 9.34 0.34 4.75
C GLN A 44 10.70 -0.39 4.83
N GLN A 45 10.70 -1.70 5.06
CA GLN A 45 11.94 -2.48 5.09
C GLN A 45 12.64 -2.47 3.74
N LYS A 46 11.91 -2.76 2.65
CA LYS A 46 12.47 -2.81 1.30
C LYS A 46 13.07 -1.47 0.87
N VAL A 47 12.35 -0.36 1.09
CA VAL A 47 12.89 0.96 0.77
C VAL A 47 14.11 1.29 1.63
N LYS A 48 14.12 0.97 2.93
CA LYS A 48 15.31 1.15 3.79
C LYS A 48 16.53 0.40 3.25
N HIS A 49 16.34 -0.79 2.70
CA HIS A 49 17.41 -1.59 2.10
C HIS A 49 17.78 -1.15 0.68
N GLY A 50 17.10 -0.16 0.10
CA GLY A 50 17.46 0.46 -1.18
C GLY A 50 16.58 0.06 -2.36
N SER A 51 15.50 -0.70 -2.12
CA SER A 51 14.49 -0.95 -3.15
C SER A 51 13.77 0.35 -3.47
N MET A 52 13.30 0.49 -4.71
CA MET A 52 12.51 1.64 -5.14
C MET A 52 11.21 1.17 -5.75
N PHE A 53 10.16 1.97 -5.59
CA PHE A 53 8.83 1.64 -6.11
C PHE A 53 8.27 2.81 -6.90
N GLN A 54 7.62 2.51 -8.02
CA GLN A 54 6.97 3.51 -8.85
C GLN A 54 5.49 3.64 -8.46
N ALA A 55 5.14 4.75 -7.81
CA ALA A 55 3.75 5.10 -7.50
C ALA A 55 3.21 6.11 -8.51
N GLN A 56 1.92 6.02 -8.83
CA GLN A 56 1.28 7.01 -9.70
C GLN A 56 1.15 8.34 -8.95
N LEU A 57 1.54 9.43 -9.61
CA LEU A 57 1.33 10.77 -9.08
C LEU A 57 -0.16 11.13 -9.21
N ILE A 58 -0.78 11.49 -8.09
CA ILE A 58 -2.16 11.97 -8.06
C ILE A 58 -2.20 13.48 -8.25
N THR A 59 -3.09 13.99 -9.09
CA THR A 59 -3.18 15.43 -9.46
C THR A 59 -4.61 15.96 -9.48
N SER A 60 -5.56 15.17 -8.95
CA SER A 60 -6.98 15.47 -8.96
C SER A 60 -7.66 14.62 -7.89
N ASP A 61 -8.89 14.98 -7.52
CA ASP A 61 -9.71 14.18 -6.62
C ASP A 61 -9.84 12.74 -7.11
N ILE A 62 -9.91 11.81 -6.16
CA ILE A 62 -10.05 10.39 -6.45
C ILE A 62 -11.22 9.83 -5.66
N LYS A 63 -12.11 9.13 -6.36
CA LYS A 63 -13.10 8.27 -5.72
C LYS A 63 -12.47 6.91 -5.45
N ILE A 64 -12.51 6.49 -4.20
CA ILE A 64 -12.05 5.19 -3.76
C ILE A 64 -13.20 4.45 -3.07
N GLU A 65 -13.12 3.14 -3.10
CA GLU A 65 -14.01 2.26 -2.37
C GLU A 65 -13.17 1.44 -1.41
N VAL A 66 -13.50 1.52 -0.13
CA VAL A 66 -12.81 0.79 0.95
C VAL A 66 -13.89 0.08 1.74
N GLU A 67 -13.81 -1.24 1.86
CA GLU A 67 -14.80 -2.08 2.56
C GLU A 67 -16.27 -1.79 2.13
N ASN A 68 -16.51 -1.66 0.82
CA ASN A 68 -17.83 -1.33 0.24
C ASN A 68 -18.41 0.03 0.66
N LYS A 69 -17.56 0.93 1.19
CA LYS A 69 -17.90 2.32 1.47
C LYS A 69 -17.16 3.21 0.48
N GLY A 70 -17.91 4.09 -0.19
CA GLY A 70 -17.37 5.07 -1.11
C GLY A 70 -16.81 6.28 -0.38
N PHE A 71 -15.57 6.64 -0.65
CA PHE A 71 -14.91 7.84 -0.15
C PHE A 71 -14.43 8.69 -1.33
N THR A 72 -14.47 10.01 -1.17
CA THR A 72 -13.79 10.93 -2.09
C THR A 72 -12.57 11.47 -1.38
N LEU A 73 -11.39 11.14 -1.92
CA LEU A 73 -10.13 11.71 -1.49
C LEU A 73 -9.93 13.01 -2.28
N GLU A 74 -10.14 14.13 -1.60
CA GLU A 74 -9.92 15.47 -2.16
C GLU A 74 -8.43 15.70 -2.40
N TYR A 75 -8.11 16.26 -3.56
CA TYR A 75 -6.74 16.60 -3.91
C TYR A 75 -6.32 17.88 -3.20
N VAL A 76 -5.28 17.75 -2.37
CA VAL A 76 -4.58 18.86 -1.73
C VAL A 76 -3.15 18.91 -2.30
N PRO A 77 -2.76 19.98 -3.03
CA PRO A 77 -1.44 20.09 -3.67
C PRO A 77 -0.26 19.84 -2.71
N GLU A 78 -0.35 20.34 -1.49
CA GLU A 78 0.67 20.21 -0.46
C GLU A 78 0.82 18.77 0.04
N GLN A 79 -0.23 17.95 -0.09
CA GLN A 79 -0.27 16.54 0.35
C GLN A 79 -0.18 15.55 -0.82
N GLN A 80 0.18 16.03 -2.00
CA GLN A 80 0.19 15.24 -3.24
C GLN A 80 0.95 13.91 -3.12
N ARG A 81 2.13 13.93 -2.50
CA ARG A 81 2.96 12.71 -2.31
C ARG A 81 2.30 11.73 -1.34
N LEU A 82 1.75 12.23 -0.23
CA LEU A 82 1.04 11.43 0.78
C LEU A 82 -0.15 10.71 0.15
N ILE A 83 -1.01 11.46 -0.55
CA ILE A 83 -2.15 10.92 -1.31
C ILE A 83 -1.68 9.86 -2.31
N SER A 84 -0.56 10.08 -3.00
CA SER A 84 -0.03 9.11 -3.97
C SER A 84 0.44 7.81 -3.32
N VAL A 85 1.08 7.87 -2.14
CA VAL A 85 1.50 6.69 -1.37
C VAL A 85 0.31 5.97 -0.76
N PHE A 86 -0.64 6.71 -0.20
CA PHE A 86 -1.91 6.20 0.30
C PHE A 86 -2.63 5.35 -0.76
N ILE A 87 -2.83 5.90 -1.96
CA ILE A 87 -3.47 5.21 -3.07
C ILE A 87 -2.65 4.02 -3.56
N PHE A 88 -1.32 4.12 -3.55
CA PHE A 88 -0.43 3.01 -3.90
C PHE A 88 -0.62 1.81 -2.95
N MET A 89 -0.67 2.04 -1.64
CA MET A 89 -0.87 0.96 -0.67
C MET A 89 -2.26 0.33 -0.76
N LEU A 90 -3.32 1.11 -0.95
CA LEU A 90 -4.67 0.58 -1.19
C LEU A 90 -4.72 -0.34 -2.43
N ARG A 91 -3.98 0.01 -3.49
CA ARG A 91 -3.90 -0.82 -4.70
C ARG A 91 -3.15 -2.13 -4.44
N LEU A 92 -2.08 -2.11 -3.65
CA LEU A 92 -1.37 -3.33 -3.27
C LEU A 92 -2.29 -4.26 -2.46
N MET A 93 -3.00 -3.72 -1.48
CA MET A 93 -3.97 -4.45 -0.67
C MET A 93 -5.06 -5.09 -1.53
N SER A 94 -5.72 -4.31 -2.39
CA SER A 94 -6.78 -4.82 -3.28
C SER A 94 -6.27 -5.86 -4.29
N LYS A 95 -5.04 -5.72 -4.78
CA LYS A 95 -4.43 -6.71 -5.67
C LYS A 95 -4.14 -8.01 -4.93
N TRP A 96 -3.64 -7.94 -3.70
CA TRP A 96 -3.39 -9.10 -2.87
C TRP A 96 -4.68 -9.86 -2.59
N GLU A 97 -5.75 -9.18 -2.14
CA GLU A 97 -7.09 -9.75 -1.89
C GLU A 97 -7.69 -10.50 -3.08
N LYS A 98 -7.28 -10.18 -4.32
CA LYS A 98 -7.78 -10.82 -5.54
C LYS A 98 -6.98 -12.04 -6.00
N ARG A 99 -5.93 -12.46 -5.28
CA ARG A 99 -5.07 -13.59 -5.67
C ARG A 99 -5.43 -14.88 -4.91
N PRO A 100 -6.25 -15.79 -5.49
CA PRO A 100 -6.69 -17.02 -4.80
C PRO A 100 -5.52 -17.93 -4.36
N ASP A 101 -4.39 -17.87 -5.07
CA ASP A 101 -3.21 -18.73 -4.89
C ASP A 101 -2.38 -18.38 -3.63
N THR A 102 -2.53 -17.14 -3.15
CA THR A 102 -1.93 -16.62 -1.91
C THR A 102 -2.80 -16.86 -0.67
N PHE A 103 -4.06 -17.30 -0.84
CA PHE A 103 -5.04 -17.53 0.24
C PHE A 103 -5.26 -19.00 0.62
N ALA A 104 -4.29 -19.88 0.37
CA ALA A 104 -4.25 -21.16 1.07
C ALA A 104 -3.86 -20.88 2.54
N PHE A 105 -4.84 -20.42 3.32
CA PHE A 105 -4.71 -20.03 4.72
C PHE A 105 -4.15 -21.15 5.62
N ARG A 106 -3.24 -20.72 6.50
CA ARG A 106 -2.91 -21.26 7.84
C ARG A 106 -2.15 -22.58 7.89
N LYS A 107 -0.83 -22.46 8.12
CA LYS A 107 -0.20 -23.26 9.17
C LYS A 107 -0.22 -22.46 10.49
N PRO A 108 -0.45 -23.08 11.66
CA PRO A 108 -0.61 -22.38 12.94
C PRO A 108 0.66 -21.69 13.48
N ASP A 109 1.77 -21.76 12.75
CA ASP A 109 3.11 -21.35 13.19
C ASP A 109 3.53 -19.96 12.69
N GLY A 110 2.76 -19.32 11.80
CA GLY A 110 2.90 -17.90 11.47
C GLY A 110 4.12 -17.51 10.63
N THR A 111 4.89 -18.46 10.10
CA THR A 111 6.20 -18.21 9.47
C THR A 111 6.20 -18.20 7.94
N HIS A 112 5.10 -18.58 7.27
CA HIS A 112 5.09 -18.75 5.80
C HIS A 112 4.45 -17.61 4.99
N ASP A 113 3.80 -16.65 5.62
CA ASP A 113 3.06 -15.60 4.90
C ASP A 113 3.92 -14.38 4.55
N LEU A 114 4.94 -14.05 5.35
CA LEU A 114 5.78 -12.86 5.14
C LEU A 114 6.69 -12.98 3.91
N ASP A 115 7.20 -14.17 3.60
CA ASP A 115 8.10 -14.37 2.45
C ASP A 115 7.34 -14.23 1.13
N LYS A 116 6.18 -14.88 0.98
CA LYS A 116 5.29 -14.72 -0.18
C LYS A 116 4.82 -13.28 -0.34
N PHE A 117 4.58 -12.62 0.78
CA PHE A 117 4.17 -11.23 0.81
C PHE A 117 5.28 -10.28 0.34
N SER A 118 6.52 -10.54 0.76
CA SER A 118 7.72 -9.84 0.28
C SER A 118 7.94 -10.07 -1.21
N GLU A 119 7.80 -11.31 -1.70
CA GLU A 119 7.88 -11.67 -3.12
C GLU A 119 6.83 -10.92 -3.96
N PHE A 120 5.59 -10.85 -3.48
CA PHE A 120 4.53 -10.09 -4.16
C PHE A 120 4.86 -8.61 -4.30
N ILE A 121 5.37 -7.97 -3.24
CA ILE A 121 5.76 -6.56 -3.29
C ILE A 121 6.93 -6.37 -4.27
N SER A 122 7.84 -7.35 -4.37
CA SER A 122 8.97 -7.28 -5.30
C SER A 122 8.57 -7.21 -6.77
N GLU A 123 7.37 -7.66 -7.14
CA GLU A 123 6.83 -7.48 -8.50
C GLU A 123 6.62 -6.01 -8.89
N PHE A 124 6.66 -5.10 -7.91
CA PHE A 124 6.43 -3.66 -8.09
C PHE A 124 7.71 -2.81 -7.91
N GLU A 125 8.84 -3.46 -7.62
CA GLU A 125 10.16 -2.81 -7.56
C GLU A 125 10.58 -2.34 -8.96
N VAL A 126 11.36 -1.25 -9.03
CA VAL A 126 11.86 -0.65 -10.30
C VAL A 126 13.36 -0.45 -10.30
#